data_AF-I2NNZ7-F1
#
_entry.id   AF-I2NNZ7-F1
#
_cell.length_a   1.000
_cell.length_b   1.000
_cell.length_c   1.000
_cell.angle_alpha   90.00
_cell.angle_beta   90.00
_cell.angle_gamma   90.00
#
_symmetry.space_group_name_H-M   'P 1'
#
loop_
_entity.id
_entity.type
_entity.pdbx_description
1 polymer ?
#
loop_
_entity_poly.entity_id
_entity_poly.type
_entity_poly.pdbx_seq_one_letter_code
_entity_poly.pdbx_strand_id
1 'polypeptide(L)'
;MNAKKLVKATNIIGMVAVTLLVYWVFALILIQVFGLKVFREHITEIFLMSILGILAVMGGTLMLNIMLNLTRIAERGQEEEVRGGRKTVYLLLAVFPILAALLFGGNYLTIRQKRDILTQSSERIVQDNPAQIDALTDYRFDLAYIKKSSEILDLMAKDDLSFKSAMIIVPDKIDNKPVYLAFSADSRLNVGGEAVPAASQNEAVPAANQNVEGNDNFVMDRNGEKVMIKKMDYVYSPNLKEREYLQKVFAGQTQEMRYEAEDGHYSLCHPYRKNGKTIVLCFSDYQEYGKIGS
;
A
#
# COMPACT_ATOMS: atom_id res chain seq x y z
N MET A 1 19.72 39.08 -34.95
CA MET A 1 18.74 37.98 -35.20
C MET A 1 17.47 38.59 -35.77
N ASN A 2 16.85 38.00 -36.79
CA ASN A 2 15.71 38.61 -37.49
C ASN A 2 14.44 38.56 -36.59
N ALA A 3 13.82 39.71 -36.28
CA ALA A 3 12.71 39.80 -35.32
C ALA A 3 11.53 38.87 -35.66
N LYS A 4 11.26 38.65 -36.96
CA LYS A 4 10.26 37.67 -37.43
C LYS A 4 10.58 36.23 -37.00
N LYS A 5 11.86 35.83 -37.03
CA LYS A 5 12.30 34.48 -36.60
C LYS A 5 12.14 34.31 -35.09
N LEU A 6 12.40 35.36 -34.31
CA LEU A 6 12.25 35.34 -32.86
C LEU A 6 10.78 35.18 -32.46
N VAL A 7 9.87 35.96 -33.04
CA VAL A 7 8.41 35.82 -32.79
C VAL A 7 7.91 34.42 -33.13
N LYS A 8 8.35 33.86 -34.27
CA LYS A 8 7.98 32.51 -34.68
C LYS A 8 8.49 31.45 -33.70
N ALA A 9 9.72 31.58 -33.21
CA ALA A 9 10.28 30.68 -32.21
C ALA A 9 9.49 30.75 -30.89
N THR A 10 9.20 31.95 -30.39
CA THR A 10 8.43 32.15 -29.17
C THR A 10 7.03 31.53 -29.26
N ASN A 11 6.34 31.69 -30.39
CA ASN A 11 5.02 31.10 -30.60
C ASN A 11 5.07 29.55 -30.65
N ILE A 12 6.11 28.97 -31.26
CA ILE A 12 6.30 27.51 -31.26
C ILE A 12 6.57 27.00 -29.84
N ILE A 13 7.45 27.64 -29.08
CA ILE A 13 7.76 27.25 -27.70
C ILE A 13 6.50 27.32 -26.84
N GLY A 14 5.70 28.38 -26.97
CA GLY A 14 4.41 28.52 -26.29
C GLY A 14 3.44 27.39 -26.63
N MET A 15 3.26 27.06 -27.91
CA MET A 15 2.41 25.93 -28.32
C MET A 15 2.92 24.58 -27.80
N VAL A 16 4.23 24.34 -27.81
CA VAL A 16 4.83 23.12 -27.24
C VAL A 16 4.59 23.04 -25.73
N ALA A 17 4.75 24.14 -25.00
CA ALA A 17 4.50 24.19 -23.56
C ALA A 17 3.03 23.88 -23.22
N VAL A 18 2.07 24.44 -23.96
CA VAL A 18 0.64 24.12 -23.81
C VAL A 18 0.38 22.63 -24.09
N THR A 19 0.97 22.10 -25.16
CA THR A 19 0.80 20.68 -25.54
C THR A 19 1.36 19.75 -24.46
N LEU A 20 2.54 20.04 -23.94
CA LEU A 20 3.14 19.29 -22.83
C LEU A 20 2.27 19.35 -21.57
N LEU A 21 1.70 20.51 -21.25
CA LEU A 21 0.78 20.66 -20.12
C LEU A 21 -0.45 19.74 -20.28
N VAL A 22 -1.02 19.66 -21.48
CA VAL A 22 -2.17 18.78 -21.76
C VAL A 22 -1.82 17.30 -21.54
N TYR A 23 -0.68 16.83 -22.07
CA TYR A 23 -0.24 15.44 -21.82
C TYR A 23 0.07 15.19 -20.35
N TRP A 24 0.61 16.19 -19.67
CA TRP A 24 0.93 16.10 -18.24
C TRP A 24 -0.34 15.97 -17.39
N VAL A 25 -1.35 16.80 -17.66
CA VAL A 25 -2.68 16.72 -17.02
C VAL A 25 -3.33 15.36 -17.29
N PHE A 26 -3.25 14.87 -18.53
CA PHE A 26 -3.77 13.56 -18.87
C PHE A 26 -3.07 12.42 -18.10
N ALA A 27 -1.75 12.43 -18.03
CA ALA A 27 -0.98 11.47 -17.25
C ALA A 27 -1.41 11.48 -15.77
N LEU A 28 -1.60 12.67 -15.19
CA LEU A 28 -2.06 12.82 -13.82
C LEU A 28 -3.47 12.26 -13.62
N ILE A 29 -4.41 12.55 -14.52
CA ILE A 29 -5.76 12.00 -14.44
C ILE A 29 -5.69 10.47 -14.46
N LEU A 30 -4.88 9.88 -15.34
CA LEU A 30 -4.72 8.42 -15.38
C LEU A 30 -4.14 7.88 -14.06
N ILE A 31 -3.08 8.51 -13.55
CA ILE A 31 -2.44 8.08 -12.31
C ILE A 31 -3.41 8.15 -11.12
N GLN A 32 -4.19 9.22 -11.01
CA GLN A 32 -5.13 9.42 -9.90
C GLN A 32 -6.38 8.55 -10.01
N VAL A 33 -7.02 8.53 -11.19
CA VAL A 33 -8.28 7.80 -11.40
C VAL A 33 -8.06 6.28 -11.35
N PHE A 34 -6.95 5.79 -11.90
CA PHE A 34 -6.65 4.36 -11.92
C PHE A 34 -5.68 3.92 -10.83
N GLY A 35 -5.25 4.84 -9.94
CA GLY A 35 -4.32 4.52 -8.85
C GLY A 35 -2.99 3.93 -9.32
N LEU A 36 -2.43 4.41 -10.44
CA LEU A 36 -1.23 3.83 -11.05
C LEU A 36 0.01 4.14 -10.21
N LYS A 37 0.68 3.10 -9.71
CA LYS A 37 1.84 3.17 -8.81
C LYS A 37 3.17 3.09 -9.58
N VAL A 38 3.29 3.87 -10.65
CA VAL A 38 4.49 3.85 -11.53
C VAL A 38 5.69 4.52 -10.86
N PHE A 39 5.47 5.41 -9.89
CA PHE A 39 6.51 6.30 -9.38
C PHE A 39 6.46 6.44 -7.85
N ARG A 40 7.62 6.22 -7.22
CA ARG A 40 7.83 6.21 -5.77
C ARG A 40 8.48 7.54 -5.34
N GLU A 41 7.99 8.12 -4.25
CA GLU A 41 8.66 9.12 -3.40
C GLU A 41 8.86 10.57 -3.87
N HIS A 42 9.06 10.92 -5.14
CA HIS A 42 9.38 12.34 -5.49
C HIS A 42 8.52 12.96 -6.59
N ILE A 43 7.46 12.28 -7.05
CA ILE A 43 6.63 12.83 -8.11
C ILE A 43 5.92 14.08 -7.67
N THR A 44 5.31 14.17 -6.49
CA THR A 44 4.53 15.37 -6.12
C THR A 44 5.39 16.64 -6.17
N GLU A 45 6.66 16.54 -5.78
CA GLU A 45 7.61 17.65 -5.83
C GLU A 45 8.08 17.93 -7.27
N ILE A 46 8.51 16.89 -8.01
CA ILE A 46 8.86 17.00 -9.44
C ILE A 46 7.66 17.53 -10.25
N PHE A 47 6.44 17.18 -9.85
CA PHE A 47 5.16 17.55 -10.42
C PHE A 47 4.86 19.02 -10.20
N LEU A 48 4.99 19.49 -8.96
CA LEU A 48 4.77 20.89 -8.65
C LEU A 48 5.84 21.77 -9.32
N MET A 49 7.09 21.31 -9.31
CA MET A 49 8.18 21.97 -10.02
C MET A 49 8.00 21.94 -11.55
N SER A 50 7.49 20.86 -12.13
CA SER A 50 7.27 20.77 -13.59
C SER A 50 6.11 21.66 -14.04
N ILE A 51 5.01 21.73 -13.29
CA ILE A 51 3.93 22.68 -13.56
C ILE A 51 4.44 24.11 -13.47
N LEU A 52 5.14 24.46 -12.40
CA LEU A 52 5.71 25.80 -12.24
C LEU A 52 6.69 26.13 -13.38
N GLY A 53 7.54 25.19 -13.78
CA GLY A 53 8.45 25.35 -14.91
C GLY A 53 7.72 25.56 -16.25
N ILE A 54 6.69 24.77 -16.54
CA ILE A 54 5.87 24.92 -17.76
C ILE A 54 5.14 26.26 -17.76
N LEU A 55 4.56 26.68 -16.62
CA LEU A 55 3.90 27.97 -16.48
C LEU A 55 4.88 29.14 -16.61
N ALA A 56 6.10 29.02 -16.06
CA ALA A 56 7.14 30.04 -16.20
C ALA A 56 7.59 30.19 -17.66
N VAL A 57 7.80 29.07 -18.38
CA VAL A 57 8.11 29.09 -19.82
C VAL A 57 6.95 29.71 -20.59
N MET A 58 5.71 29.32 -20.31
CA MET A 58 4.53 29.87 -20.97
C MET A 58 4.39 31.38 -20.73
N GLY A 59 4.55 31.84 -19.49
CA GLY A 59 4.53 33.27 -19.13
C GLY A 59 5.65 34.06 -19.80
N GLY A 60 6.88 33.54 -19.81
CA GLY A 60 8.01 34.15 -20.51
C GLY A 60 7.78 34.24 -22.02
N THR A 61 7.23 33.19 -22.64
CA THR A 61 6.87 33.21 -24.07
C THR A 61 5.75 34.21 -24.36
N LEU A 62 4.73 34.31 -23.51
CA LEU A 62 3.66 35.28 -23.67
C LEU A 62 4.20 36.71 -23.57
N MET A 63 5.03 37.01 -22.57
CA MET A 63 5.64 38.33 -22.39
C MET A 63 6.52 38.72 -23.58
N LEU A 64 7.35 37.79 -24.07
CA LEU A 64 8.14 37.99 -25.28
C LEU A 64 7.26 38.16 -26.51
N ASN A 65 6.18 37.38 -26.66
CA ASN A 65 5.24 37.56 -27.77
C ASN A 65 4.56 38.93 -27.71
N ILE A 66 4.11 39.40 -26.54
CA ILE A 66 3.50 40.74 -26.39
C ILE A 66 4.52 41.84 -26.72
N MET A 67 5.73 41.77 -26.15
CA MET A 67 6.79 42.76 -26.36
C MET A 67 7.20 42.84 -27.83
N LEU A 68 7.46 41.69 -28.47
CA LEU A 68 7.88 41.62 -29.85
C LEU A 68 6.73 41.94 -30.82
N ASN A 69 5.48 41.61 -30.48
CA ASN A 69 4.32 41.95 -31.30
C ASN A 69 3.99 43.46 -31.21
N LEU A 70 4.09 44.11 -30.04
CA LEU A 70 3.98 45.57 -29.92
C LEU A 70 5.09 46.31 -30.69
N THR A 71 6.30 45.76 -30.70
CA THR A 71 7.43 46.32 -31.48
C THR A 71 7.22 46.12 -32.98
N ARG A 72 6.51 45.05 -33.38
CA ARG A 72 6.19 44.72 -34.78
C ARG A 72 4.94 45.41 -35.32
N ILE A 73 3.95 45.76 -34.49
CA ILE A 73 2.75 46.53 -34.91
C ILE A 73 3.13 47.96 -35.36
N ALA A 74 4.32 48.46 -34.97
CA ALA A 74 4.92 49.65 -35.57
C ALA A 74 5.40 49.45 -37.04
N GLU A 75 5.49 48.20 -37.52
CA GLU A 75 5.96 47.81 -38.86
C GLU A 75 4.95 46.82 -39.52
N ARG A 76 3.88 47.37 -40.11
CA ARG A 76 2.84 46.76 -40.98
C ARG A 76 2.78 45.22 -41.15
N GLY A 77 1.63 44.68 -40.73
CA GLY A 77 0.69 43.80 -41.47
C GLY A 77 1.22 42.65 -42.33
N GLN A 78 1.10 41.43 -41.81
CA GLN A 78 0.87 40.20 -42.60
C GLN A 78 0.42 39.08 -41.66
N GLU A 79 -0.81 38.60 -41.84
CA GLU A 79 -1.32 37.37 -41.22
C GLU A 79 -0.76 36.17 -42.00
N GLU A 80 0.00 35.30 -41.33
CA GLU A 80 0.41 34.00 -41.90
C GLU A 80 -0.72 32.99 -41.66
N GLU A 81 -1.36 32.51 -42.74
CA GLU A 81 -2.28 31.37 -42.68
C GLU A 81 -1.55 30.11 -42.18
N VAL A 82 -1.93 29.62 -41.00
CA VAL A 82 -1.42 28.37 -40.44
C VAL A 82 -2.12 27.19 -41.15
N ARG A 83 -1.53 26.67 -42.24
CA ARG A 83 -1.93 25.38 -42.82
C ARG A 83 -1.43 24.23 -41.93
N GLY A 84 -2.19 23.91 -40.88
CA GLY A 84 -1.98 22.73 -40.05
C GLY A 84 -2.28 21.44 -40.82
N GLY A 85 -1.24 20.63 -41.11
CA GLY A 85 -1.40 19.35 -41.78
C GLY A 85 -2.09 18.32 -40.88
N ARG A 86 -3.20 17.73 -41.34
CA ARG A 86 -3.97 16.69 -40.62
C ARG A 86 -3.10 15.58 -39.99
N LYS A 87 -1.96 15.25 -40.61
CA LYS A 87 -0.98 14.28 -40.10
C LYS A 87 -0.40 14.64 -38.73
N THR A 88 -0.10 15.93 -38.48
CA THR A 88 0.45 16.39 -37.20
C THR A 88 -0.58 16.23 -36.08
N VAL A 89 -1.86 16.47 -36.36
CA VAL A 89 -2.96 16.27 -35.40
C VAL A 89 -3.10 14.79 -35.05
N TYR A 90 -3.05 13.89 -36.04
CA TYR A 90 -3.09 12.45 -35.77
C TYR A 90 -1.90 11.98 -34.93
N LEU A 91 -0.70 12.50 -35.19
CA LEU A 91 0.49 12.15 -34.42
C LEU A 91 0.39 12.62 -32.96
N LEU A 92 -0.10 13.85 -32.75
CA LEU A 92 -0.38 14.36 -31.40
C LEU A 92 -1.45 13.51 -30.68
N LEU A 93 -2.51 13.11 -31.37
CA LEU A 93 -3.53 12.25 -30.77
C LEU A 93 -2.99 10.86 -30.43
N ALA A 94 -2.06 10.32 -31.22
CA ALA A 94 -1.45 9.00 -30.96
C ALA A 94 -0.56 8.96 -29.70
N VAL A 95 -0.10 10.10 -29.19
CA VAL A 95 0.70 10.17 -27.95
C VAL A 95 -0.13 9.74 -26.74
N PHE A 96 -1.44 10.04 -26.69
CA PHE A 96 -2.32 9.68 -25.57
C PHE A 96 -2.35 8.16 -25.28
N PRO A 97 -2.69 7.28 -26.25
CA PRO A 97 -2.70 5.84 -26.00
C PRO A 97 -1.31 5.27 -25.72
N ILE A 98 -0.25 5.83 -26.32
CA ILE A 98 1.13 5.41 -26.05
C ILE A 98 1.50 5.71 -24.60
N LEU A 99 1.21 6.92 -24.13
CA LEU A 99 1.48 7.35 -22.77
C LEU A 99 0.68 6.52 -21.77
N ALA A 100 -0.60 6.25 -22.08
CA ALA A 100 -1.42 5.34 -21.28
C ALA A 100 -0.78 3.93 -21.20
N ALA A 101 -0.42 3.34 -22.34
CA ALA A 101 0.20 2.01 -22.38
C ALA A 101 1.49 1.95 -21.54
N LEU A 102 2.33 2.98 -21.60
CA LEU A 102 3.54 3.09 -20.78
C LEU A 102 3.23 3.17 -19.28
N LEU A 103 2.26 3.98 -18.88
CA LEU A 103 1.88 4.10 -17.47
C LEU A 103 1.28 2.80 -16.92
N PHE A 104 0.33 2.20 -17.63
CA PHE A 104 -0.26 0.92 -17.22
C PHE A 104 0.77 -0.20 -17.22
N GLY A 105 1.65 -0.25 -18.22
CA GLY A 105 2.74 -1.22 -18.30
C GLY A 105 3.74 -1.06 -17.15
N GLY A 106 4.15 0.16 -16.83
CA GLY A 106 5.00 0.46 -15.68
C GLY A 106 4.38 0.03 -14.36
N ASN A 107 3.09 0.31 -14.15
CA ASN A 107 2.36 -0.10 -12.96
C ASN A 107 2.30 -1.64 -12.82
N TYR A 108 1.99 -2.33 -13.92
CA TYR A 108 1.96 -3.79 -13.96
C TYR A 108 3.32 -4.40 -13.59
N LEU A 109 4.41 -3.87 -14.15
CA LEU A 109 5.77 -4.32 -13.83
C LEU A 109 6.12 -4.06 -12.36
N THR A 110 5.77 -2.89 -11.81
CA THR A 110 6.02 -2.57 -10.39
C THR A 110 5.28 -3.54 -9.47
N ILE A 111 3.99 -3.80 -9.71
CA ILE A 111 3.19 -4.73 -8.90
C ILE A 111 3.79 -6.14 -8.97
N ARG A 112 4.17 -6.59 -10.17
CA ARG A 112 4.78 -7.91 -10.35
C ARG A 112 6.12 -8.03 -9.61
N GLN A 113 7.00 -7.05 -9.77
CA GLN A 113 8.28 -7.04 -9.06
C GLN A 113 8.09 -7.05 -7.54
N LYS A 114 7.13 -6.29 -7.02
CA LYS A 114 6.80 -6.28 -5.60
C LYS A 114 6.26 -7.62 -5.12
N ARG A 115 5.39 -8.26 -5.88
CA ARG A 115 4.92 -9.63 -5.60
C ARG A 115 6.09 -10.60 -5.53
N ASP A 116 6.99 -10.56 -6.50
CA ASP A 116 8.13 -11.48 -6.57
C ASP A 116 9.07 -11.29 -5.37
N ILE A 117 9.38 -10.05 -4.99
CA ILE A 117 10.19 -9.74 -3.80
C ILE A 117 9.52 -10.28 -2.53
N LEU A 118 8.23 -9.96 -2.29
CA LEU A 118 7.53 -10.43 -1.10
C LEU A 118 7.45 -11.96 -1.05
N THR A 119 7.28 -12.60 -2.20
CA THR A 119 7.22 -14.07 -2.30
C THR A 119 8.55 -14.68 -1.89
N GLN A 120 9.66 -14.19 -2.48
CA GLN A 120 10.99 -14.67 -2.14
C GLN A 120 11.35 -14.42 -0.68
N SER A 121 11.00 -13.25 -0.13
CA SER A 121 11.19 -12.92 1.28
C SER A 121 10.41 -13.86 2.19
N SER A 122 9.13 -14.09 1.91
CA SER A 122 8.30 -15.03 2.67
C SER A 122 8.87 -16.44 2.65
N GLU A 123 9.33 -16.92 1.49
CA GLU A 123 9.94 -18.25 1.37
C GLU A 123 11.22 -18.36 2.18
N ARG A 124 12.11 -17.35 2.11
CA ARG A 124 13.35 -17.33 2.89
C ARG A 124 13.09 -17.34 4.39
N ILE A 125 12.18 -16.52 4.89
CA ILE A 125 11.85 -16.49 6.32
C ILE A 125 11.41 -17.86 6.82
N VAL A 126 10.57 -18.55 6.03
CA VAL A 126 10.10 -19.89 6.38
C VAL A 126 11.22 -20.92 6.33
N GLN A 127 12.14 -20.82 5.36
CA GLN A 127 13.25 -21.76 5.17
C GLN A 127 14.38 -21.55 6.19
N ASP A 128 14.69 -20.30 6.53
CA ASP A 128 15.82 -19.93 7.38
C ASP A 128 15.48 -20.04 8.87
N ASN A 129 14.19 -19.94 9.23
CA ASN A 129 13.72 -19.98 10.62
C ASN A 129 12.72 -21.12 10.93
N PRO A 130 13.00 -22.38 10.53
CA PRO A 130 12.00 -23.45 10.60
C PRO A 130 11.52 -23.69 12.04
N ALA A 131 12.42 -23.71 13.02
CA ALA A 131 12.05 -23.93 14.43
C ALA A 131 11.12 -22.84 15.00
N GLN A 132 11.28 -21.58 14.56
CA GLN A 132 10.42 -20.48 14.99
C GLN A 132 9.04 -20.58 14.35
N ILE A 133 8.98 -20.89 13.05
CA ILE A 133 7.72 -21.06 12.32
C ILE A 133 6.95 -22.28 12.84
N ASP A 134 7.65 -23.38 13.12
CA ASP A 134 7.07 -24.58 13.73
C ASP A 134 6.38 -24.26 15.04
N ALA A 135 7.04 -23.47 15.89
CA ALA A 135 6.49 -23.04 17.16
C ALA A 135 5.20 -22.24 17.03
N LEU A 136 4.99 -21.52 15.92
CA LEU A 136 3.75 -20.81 15.64
C LEU A 136 2.61 -21.76 15.24
N THR A 137 2.91 -22.97 14.78
CA THR A 137 1.87 -23.95 14.42
C THR A 137 1.19 -24.58 15.63
N ASP A 138 1.85 -24.58 16.79
CA ASP A 138 1.32 -25.09 18.06
C ASP A 138 0.43 -24.06 18.76
N TYR A 139 -0.58 -23.59 18.02
CA TYR A 139 -1.53 -22.59 18.47
C TYR A 139 -2.29 -22.98 19.74
N ARG A 140 -2.29 -22.06 20.71
CA ARG A 140 -3.16 -22.04 21.89
C ARG A 140 -3.51 -20.59 22.22
N PHE A 141 -4.76 -20.31 22.61
CA PHE A 141 -5.13 -18.98 23.09
C PHE A 141 -4.68 -18.78 24.54
N ASP A 142 -3.40 -18.48 24.73
CA ASP A 142 -2.83 -18.17 26.04
C ASP A 142 -1.73 -17.09 25.96
N LEU A 143 -1.33 -16.58 27.12
CA LEU A 143 -0.33 -15.52 27.20
C LEU A 143 1.04 -15.95 26.62
N ALA A 144 1.40 -17.23 26.77
CA ALA A 144 2.70 -17.73 26.31
C ALA A 144 2.75 -17.72 24.78
N TYR A 145 1.68 -18.18 24.12
CA TYR A 145 1.56 -18.12 22.68
C TYR A 145 1.51 -16.68 22.16
N ILE A 146 0.71 -15.80 22.77
CA ILE A 146 0.60 -14.40 22.34
C ILE A 146 1.96 -13.70 22.39
N LYS A 147 2.70 -13.83 23.51
CA LYS A 147 4.04 -13.23 23.64
C LYS A 147 5.03 -13.82 22.65
N LYS A 148 5.10 -15.15 22.58
CA LYS A 148 6.03 -15.85 21.67
C LYS A 148 5.77 -15.50 20.21
N SER A 149 4.51 -15.45 19.81
CA SER A 149 4.13 -15.10 18.43
C SER A 149 4.46 -13.65 18.10
N SER A 150 4.20 -12.70 19.00
CA SER A 150 4.59 -11.30 18.83
C SER A 150 6.11 -11.14 18.70
N GLU A 151 6.91 -11.80 19.55
CA GLU A 151 8.38 -11.75 19.49
C GLU A 151 8.92 -12.30 18.17
N ILE A 152 8.43 -13.47 17.74
CA ILE A 152 8.85 -14.09 16.48
C ILE A 152 8.47 -13.21 15.28
N LEU A 153 7.24 -12.67 15.27
CA LEU A 153 6.76 -11.83 14.17
C LEU A 153 7.47 -10.46 14.13
N ASP A 154 7.82 -9.88 15.27
CA ASP A 154 8.59 -8.64 15.36
C ASP A 154 10.02 -8.81 14.86
N LEU A 155 10.66 -9.93 15.21
CA LEU A 155 11.97 -10.29 14.65
C LEU A 155 11.89 -10.47 13.13
N MET A 156 10.89 -11.20 12.62
CA MET A 156 10.70 -11.38 11.18
C MET A 156 10.49 -10.04 10.45
N ALA A 157 9.67 -9.15 11.00
CA ALA A 157 9.42 -7.82 10.44
C ALA A 157 10.68 -6.92 10.42
N LYS A 158 11.68 -7.21 11.25
CA LYS A 158 12.94 -6.47 11.32
C LYS A 158 14.06 -7.10 10.50
N ASP A 159 14.01 -8.41 10.29
CA ASP A 159 15.04 -9.18 9.59
C ASP A 159 15.05 -8.90 8.08
N ASP A 160 13.88 -8.63 7.49
CA ASP A 160 13.75 -8.34 6.05
C ASP A 160 12.98 -7.03 5.81
N LEU A 161 13.69 -6.06 5.24
CA LEU A 161 13.18 -4.72 4.89
C LEU A 161 12.08 -4.73 3.81
N SER A 162 11.80 -5.89 3.21
CA SER A 162 10.78 -6.05 2.16
C SER A 162 9.35 -5.90 2.69
N PHE A 163 9.13 -6.07 4.00
CA PHE A 163 7.84 -5.86 4.65
C PHE A 163 8.02 -5.12 5.97
N LYS A 164 7.01 -4.33 6.36
CA LYS A 164 7.03 -3.52 7.60
C LYS A 164 6.29 -4.19 8.74
N SER A 165 5.51 -5.23 8.44
CA SER A 165 4.66 -5.90 9.41
C SER A 165 4.49 -7.37 9.04
N ALA A 166 4.36 -8.20 10.07
CA ALA A 166 4.02 -9.60 9.96
C ALA A 166 2.86 -9.92 10.91
N MET A 167 1.95 -10.77 10.45
CA MET A 167 0.87 -11.32 11.24
C MET A 167 0.68 -12.80 10.93
N ILE A 168 0.06 -13.52 11.86
CA ILE A 168 -0.35 -14.90 11.71
C ILE A 168 -1.86 -15.00 11.90
N ILE A 169 -2.51 -15.74 11.02
CA ILE A 169 -3.94 -16.06 11.10
C ILE A 169 -4.09 -17.55 11.41
N VAL A 170 -4.96 -17.85 12.38
CA VAL A 170 -5.29 -19.21 12.80
C VAL A 170 -6.82 -19.39 12.89
N PRO A 171 -7.35 -20.60 12.65
CA PRO A 171 -8.76 -20.89 12.84
C PRO A 171 -9.03 -21.20 14.32
N ASP A 172 -10.17 -20.72 14.83
CA ASP A 172 -10.63 -21.03 16.19
C ASP A 172 -12.16 -20.99 16.27
N LYS A 173 -12.71 -21.12 17.48
CA LYS A 173 -14.12 -20.97 17.80
C LYS A 173 -14.30 -20.06 19.01
N ILE A 174 -15.34 -19.25 18.97
CA ILE A 174 -15.87 -18.48 20.12
C ILE A 174 -17.34 -18.86 20.24
N ASP A 175 -17.78 -19.31 21.41
CA ASP A 175 -19.15 -19.83 21.61
C ASP A 175 -19.56 -20.88 20.55
N ASN A 176 -18.62 -21.76 20.18
CA ASN A 176 -18.76 -22.78 19.12
C ASN A 176 -18.98 -22.23 17.69
N LYS A 177 -18.90 -20.92 17.47
CA LYS A 177 -18.92 -20.30 16.14
C LYS A 177 -17.50 -20.25 15.57
N PRO A 178 -17.26 -20.73 14.34
CA PRO A 178 -15.95 -20.68 13.72
C PRO A 178 -15.54 -19.22 13.44
N VAL A 179 -14.34 -18.86 13.89
CA VAL A 179 -13.73 -17.55 13.68
C VAL A 179 -12.28 -17.72 13.24
N TYR A 180 -11.69 -16.63 12.76
CA TYR A 180 -10.25 -16.54 12.57
C TYR A 180 -9.69 -15.59 13.60
N LEU A 181 -8.54 -15.91 14.17
CA LEU A 181 -7.81 -14.99 15.04
C LEU A 181 -6.53 -14.54 14.34
N ALA A 182 -6.15 -13.28 14.55
CA ALA A 182 -4.91 -12.72 14.05
C ALA A 182 -4.01 -12.25 15.20
N PHE A 183 -2.71 -12.56 15.08
CA PHE A 183 -1.67 -12.07 15.98
C PHE A 183 -0.61 -11.39 15.11
N SER A 184 -0.21 -10.16 15.44
CA SER A 184 0.84 -9.39 14.76
C SER A 184 2.06 -9.13 15.66
N ALA A 185 3.14 -8.62 15.08
CA ALA A 185 4.27 -8.06 15.85
C ALA A 185 3.78 -7.01 16.86
N ASP A 186 2.92 -6.10 16.38
CA ASP A 186 2.17 -5.12 17.17
C ASP A 186 0.92 -5.72 17.84
N SER A 187 0.87 -7.02 18.16
CA SER A 187 -0.21 -7.58 18.99
C SER A 187 -0.22 -6.86 20.32
N ARG A 188 -0.97 -5.78 20.37
CA ARG A 188 -0.97 -4.81 21.43
C ARG A 188 -1.45 -5.52 22.69
N LEU A 189 -0.51 -5.80 23.58
CA LEU A 189 -0.66 -5.57 25.03
C LEU A 189 -0.95 -4.07 25.32
N ASN A 190 -1.63 -3.35 24.43
CA ASN A 190 -1.91 -1.91 24.43
C ASN A 190 -3.33 -1.59 23.89
N VAL A 191 -4.20 -2.59 23.70
CA VAL A 191 -5.65 -2.33 23.71
C VAL A 191 -6.04 -2.20 25.17
N GLY A 192 -6.66 -1.07 25.53
CA GLY A 192 -7.01 -0.72 26.90
C GLY A 192 -7.67 -1.89 27.62
N GLY A 193 -6.94 -2.50 28.55
CA GLY A 193 -7.59 -3.24 29.61
C GLY A 193 -8.47 -2.23 30.32
N GLU A 194 -9.79 -2.39 30.23
CA GLU A 194 -10.64 -1.88 31.29
C GLU A 194 -10.03 -2.42 32.58
N ALA A 195 -9.49 -1.52 33.40
CA ALA A 195 -9.14 -1.83 34.77
C ALA A 195 -10.35 -2.56 35.34
N VAL A 196 -10.15 -3.79 35.82
CA VAL A 196 -11.23 -4.57 36.42
C VAL A 196 -11.83 -3.67 37.50
N PRO A 197 -13.10 -3.20 37.37
CA PRO A 197 -13.69 -2.41 38.43
C PRO A 197 -13.63 -3.27 39.67
N ALA A 198 -13.05 -2.71 40.74
CA ALA A 198 -12.92 -3.36 42.03
C ALA A 198 -14.32 -3.76 42.53
N ALA A 199 -14.80 -4.93 42.13
CA ALA A 199 -16.08 -5.47 42.49
C ALA A 199 -15.83 -6.68 43.41
N SER A 200 -16.02 -6.40 44.70
CA SER A 200 -16.55 -7.32 45.71
C SER A 200 -15.67 -8.52 46.06
N GLN A 201 -15.11 -8.46 47.27
CA GLN A 201 -14.22 -9.42 47.92
C GLN A 201 -14.79 -10.84 48.17
N ASN A 202 -15.59 -11.44 47.30
CA ASN A 202 -16.18 -12.77 47.58
C ASN A 202 -16.37 -13.72 46.40
N GLU A 203 -15.79 -13.45 45.23
CA GLU A 203 -15.57 -14.51 44.23
C GLU A 203 -14.10 -14.90 44.22
N ALA A 204 -13.82 -16.18 44.45
CA ALA A 204 -12.47 -16.72 44.47
C ALA A 204 -11.78 -16.40 43.15
N VAL A 205 -10.87 -15.43 43.17
CA VAL A 205 -10.05 -15.09 42.02
C VAL A 205 -9.17 -16.31 41.72
N PRO A 206 -9.31 -16.95 40.55
CA PRO A 206 -8.44 -18.07 40.20
C PRO A 206 -6.99 -17.61 40.24
N ALA A 207 -6.11 -18.49 40.74
CA ALA A 207 -4.68 -18.23 40.78
C ALA A 207 -4.18 -17.82 39.38
N ALA A 208 -3.28 -16.83 39.33
CA ALA A 208 -2.64 -16.42 38.10
C ALA A 208 -2.08 -17.66 37.37
N ASN A 209 -2.42 -17.79 36.08
CA ASN A 209 -2.13 -18.91 35.17
C ASN A 209 -3.14 -20.08 35.13
N GLN A 210 -4.35 -19.94 35.65
CA GLN A 210 -5.41 -20.91 35.39
C GLN A 210 -6.29 -20.48 34.22
N ASN A 211 -6.21 -21.22 33.11
CA ASN A 211 -7.27 -21.25 32.11
C ASN A 211 -8.53 -21.71 32.83
N VAL A 212 -9.48 -20.81 33.06
CA VAL A 212 -10.80 -21.19 33.57
C VAL A 212 -11.49 -21.95 32.44
N GLU A 213 -11.65 -23.26 32.61
CA GLU A 213 -12.32 -24.12 31.64
C GLU A 213 -13.68 -23.51 31.24
N GLY A 214 -13.84 -23.22 29.95
CA GLY A 214 -15.10 -22.73 29.37
C GLY A 214 -15.22 -21.21 29.21
N ASN A 215 -14.22 -20.41 29.60
CA ASN A 215 -14.18 -18.99 29.26
C ASN A 215 -13.11 -18.77 28.17
N ASP A 216 -13.50 -18.18 27.04
CA ASP A 216 -12.59 -17.81 25.96
C ASP A 216 -11.51 -16.78 26.40
N ASN A 217 -11.56 -16.28 27.64
CA ASN A 217 -10.72 -15.22 28.15
C ASN A 217 -9.77 -15.71 29.26
N PHE A 218 -8.64 -15.02 29.45
CA PHE A 218 -7.72 -15.29 30.56
C PHE A 218 -7.28 -14.00 31.25
N VAL A 219 -6.84 -14.10 32.51
CA VAL A 219 -6.36 -12.96 33.30
C VAL A 219 -4.84 -12.98 33.36
N MET A 220 -4.21 -11.83 33.13
CA MET A 220 -2.78 -11.63 33.31
C MET A 220 -2.52 -10.54 34.36
N ASP A 221 -1.39 -10.66 35.06
CA ASP A 221 -0.87 -9.59 35.89
C ASP A 221 0.01 -8.66 35.04
N ARG A 222 -0.30 -7.37 35.07
CA ARG A 222 0.48 -6.31 34.45
C ARG A 222 0.84 -5.28 35.52
N ASN A 223 2.10 -5.31 35.98
CA ASN A 223 2.62 -4.37 36.98
C ASN A 223 1.78 -4.33 38.28
N GLY A 224 1.23 -5.46 38.72
CA GLY A 224 0.37 -5.57 39.89
C GLY A 224 -1.13 -5.33 39.62
N GLU A 225 -1.51 -5.02 38.38
CA GLU A 225 -2.90 -4.91 37.94
C GLU A 225 -3.36 -6.17 37.21
N LYS A 226 -4.50 -6.74 37.61
CA LYS A 226 -5.12 -7.87 36.91
C LYS A 226 -5.88 -7.35 35.69
N VAL A 227 -5.42 -7.73 34.50
CA VAL A 227 -6.04 -7.37 33.22
C VAL A 227 -6.65 -8.61 32.59
N MET A 228 -7.92 -8.52 32.18
CA MET A 228 -8.60 -9.56 31.42
C MET A 228 -8.24 -9.42 29.93
N ILE A 229 -7.74 -10.49 29.33
CA ILE A 229 -7.50 -10.60 27.89
C ILE A 229 -8.68 -11.32 27.26
N LYS A 230 -9.40 -10.62 26.37
CA LYS A 230 -10.55 -11.19 25.68
C LYS A 230 -10.15 -11.76 24.33
N LYS A 231 -10.58 -12.99 24.02
CA LYS A 231 -10.33 -13.62 22.70
C LYS A 231 -10.98 -12.89 21.55
N MET A 232 -12.11 -12.23 21.83
CA MET A 232 -12.79 -11.35 20.89
C MET A 232 -11.90 -10.23 20.36
N ASP A 233 -10.92 -9.76 21.14
CA ASP A 233 -10.01 -8.68 20.74
C ASP A 233 -9.02 -9.12 19.64
N TYR A 234 -8.89 -10.43 19.42
CA TYR A 234 -8.01 -11.03 18.41
C TYR A 234 -8.78 -11.50 17.17
N VAL A 235 -10.11 -11.32 17.13
CA VAL A 235 -10.94 -11.79 16.00
C VAL A 235 -10.56 -11.05 14.74
N TYR A 236 -10.07 -11.80 13.77
CA TYR A 236 -9.75 -11.32 12.45
C TYR A 236 -11.02 -11.24 11.60
N SER A 237 -11.24 -10.09 10.98
CA SER A 237 -12.43 -9.80 10.17
C SER A 237 -12.07 -9.72 8.68
N PRO A 238 -11.92 -10.88 8.00
CA PRO A 238 -11.58 -10.89 6.58
C PRO A 238 -12.74 -10.41 5.72
N ASN A 239 -12.41 -9.79 4.59
CA ASN A 239 -13.38 -9.50 3.54
C ASN A 239 -13.86 -10.81 2.85
N LEU A 240 -14.84 -10.73 1.95
CA LEU A 240 -15.41 -11.92 1.32
C LEU A 240 -14.37 -12.78 0.58
N LYS A 241 -13.51 -12.15 -0.24
CA LYS A 241 -12.49 -12.85 -1.03
C LYS A 241 -11.45 -13.53 -0.13
N GLU A 242 -11.04 -12.83 0.92
CA GLU A 242 -10.10 -13.35 1.90
C GLU A 242 -10.69 -14.49 2.72
N ARG A 243 -11.97 -14.37 3.12
CA ARG A 243 -12.68 -15.43 3.83
C ARG A 243 -12.74 -16.71 3.01
N GLU A 244 -13.07 -16.62 1.73
CA GLU A 244 -13.07 -17.76 0.81
C GLU A 244 -11.67 -18.40 0.69
N TYR A 245 -10.62 -17.57 0.61
CA TYR A 245 -9.25 -18.03 0.59
C TYR A 245 -8.87 -18.78 1.88
N LEU A 246 -9.13 -18.19 3.05
CA LEU A 246 -8.84 -18.80 4.35
C LEU A 246 -9.60 -20.12 4.53
N GLN A 247 -10.88 -20.18 4.11
CA GLN A 247 -11.66 -21.42 4.13
C GLN A 247 -10.99 -22.52 3.32
N LYS A 248 -10.55 -22.23 2.08
CA LYS A 248 -9.84 -23.21 1.24
C LYS A 248 -8.51 -23.65 1.87
N VAL A 249 -7.75 -22.70 2.44
CA VAL A 249 -6.46 -23.00 3.09
C VAL A 249 -6.64 -23.90 4.31
N PHE A 250 -7.55 -23.55 5.23
CA PHE A 250 -7.75 -24.32 6.45
C PHE A 250 -8.49 -25.63 6.22
N ALA A 251 -9.27 -25.74 5.13
CA ALA A 251 -9.88 -27.01 4.69
C ALA A 251 -8.89 -27.94 3.96
N GLY A 252 -7.62 -27.57 3.79
CA GLY A 252 -6.64 -28.41 3.11
C GLY A 252 -6.62 -28.27 1.58
N GLN A 253 -7.53 -27.48 1.00
CA GLN A 253 -7.83 -27.45 -0.44
C GLN A 253 -6.83 -26.66 -1.28
N THR A 254 -6.06 -25.75 -0.68
CA THR A 254 -4.99 -24.99 -1.37
C THR A 254 -3.78 -24.77 -0.46
N GLN A 255 -2.61 -24.59 -1.07
CA GLN A 255 -1.37 -24.09 -0.45
C GLN A 255 -0.82 -22.86 -1.20
N GLU A 256 -1.59 -22.32 -2.14
CA GLU A 256 -1.17 -21.16 -2.92
C GLU A 256 -1.07 -19.92 -2.04
N MET A 257 -0.03 -19.11 -2.26
CA MET A 257 0.10 -17.82 -1.59
C MET A 257 -0.88 -16.82 -2.19
N ARG A 258 -1.52 -16.01 -1.34
CA ARG A 258 -2.38 -14.91 -1.76
C ARG A 258 -1.62 -13.59 -1.69
N TYR A 259 -1.49 -12.93 -2.83
CA TYR A 259 -0.95 -11.57 -2.93
C TYR A 259 -2.07 -10.57 -3.20
N GLU A 260 -2.04 -9.44 -2.50
CA GLU A 260 -2.97 -8.33 -2.69
C GLU A 260 -2.19 -7.00 -2.75
N ALA A 261 -2.64 -6.11 -3.62
CA ALA A 261 -2.02 -4.81 -3.85
C ALA A 261 -3.11 -3.76 -4.06
N GLU A 262 -3.45 -3.02 -3.00
CA GLU A 262 -4.53 -2.04 -3.01
C GLU A 262 -4.04 -0.76 -2.32
N ASP A 263 -4.23 0.40 -2.94
CA ASP A 263 -3.97 1.71 -2.30
C ASP A 263 -2.60 1.96 -1.65
N GLY A 264 -1.58 1.20 -2.05
CA GLY A 264 -0.21 1.32 -1.54
C GLY A 264 0.08 0.31 -0.43
N HIS A 265 -0.94 -0.41 0.02
CA HIS A 265 -0.82 -1.61 0.82
C HIS A 265 -0.54 -2.81 -0.08
N TYR A 266 0.55 -3.49 0.23
CA TYR A 266 0.92 -4.77 -0.37
C TYR A 266 0.87 -5.82 0.72
N SER A 267 0.14 -6.89 0.51
CA SER A 267 0.11 -8.01 1.44
C SER A 267 0.36 -9.33 0.71
N LEU A 268 1.07 -10.22 1.38
CA LEU A 268 1.30 -11.59 0.93
C LEU A 268 1.01 -12.54 2.09
N CYS A 269 0.05 -13.42 1.90
CA CYS A 269 -0.32 -14.46 2.85
C CYS A 269 0.16 -15.83 2.38
N HIS A 270 1.04 -16.45 3.14
CA HIS A 270 1.68 -17.74 2.93
C HIS A 270 1.09 -18.81 3.87
N PRO A 271 0.36 -19.81 3.33
CA PRO A 271 -0.09 -20.96 4.11
C PRO A 271 1.09 -21.83 4.54
N TYR A 272 1.19 -22.12 5.83
CA TYR A 272 2.18 -23.04 6.37
C TYR A 272 1.51 -24.21 7.08
N ARG A 273 1.95 -25.44 6.77
CA ARG A 273 1.40 -26.68 7.35
C ARG A 273 2.48 -27.53 7.97
N LYS A 274 2.25 -27.93 9.22
CA LYS A 274 3.09 -28.89 9.92
C LYS A 274 2.28 -29.72 10.89
N ASN A 275 2.57 -31.02 10.98
CA ASN A 275 1.94 -31.93 11.94
C ASN A 275 0.40 -31.89 11.92
N GLY A 276 -0.21 -31.72 10.74
CA GLY A 276 -1.66 -31.61 10.59
C GLY A 276 -2.28 -30.27 11.02
N LYS A 277 -1.47 -29.33 11.54
CA LYS A 277 -1.88 -27.96 11.87
C LYS A 277 -1.54 -27.02 10.73
N THR A 278 -2.43 -26.07 10.47
CA THR A 278 -2.28 -25.06 9.41
C THR A 278 -2.36 -23.68 10.03
N ILE A 279 -1.41 -22.82 9.66
CA ILE A 279 -1.41 -21.38 9.96
C ILE A 279 -1.27 -20.62 8.64
N VAL A 280 -1.63 -19.34 8.64
CA VAL A 280 -1.36 -18.45 7.50
C VAL A 280 -0.49 -17.30 7.99
N LEU A 281 0.71 -17.17 7.44
CA LEU A 281 1.62 -16.07 7.72
C LEU A 281 1.37 -14.96 6.70
N CYS A 282 1.01 -13.77 7.13
CA CYS A 282 0.78 -12.63 6.26
C CYS A 282 1.80 -11.53 6.52
N PHE A 283 2.52 -11.16 5.48
CA PHE A 283 3.47 -10.05 5.48
C PHE A 283 2.84 -8.86 4.77
N SER A 284 3.02 -7.65 5.30
CA SER A 284 2.52 -6.46 4.62
C SER A 284 3.51 -5.29 4.65
N ASP A 285 3.52 -4.55 3.55
CA ASP A 285 4.25 -3.30 3.37
C ASP A 285 3.24 -2.21 2.99
N TYR A 286 3.37 -1.05 3.63
CA TYR A 286 2.65 0.15 3.24
C TYR A 286 3.63 1.18 2.71
N GLN A 287 3.36 1.62 1.49
CA GLN A 287 4.09 2.68 0.84
C GLN A 287 3.13 3.83 0.55
N GLU A 288 3.44 4.99 1.11
CA GLU A 288 2.74 6.23 0.79
C GLU A 288 3.05 6.59 -0.67
N TYR A 289 2.09 6.33 -1.55
CA TYR A 289 2.06 6.95 -2.86
C TYR A 289 1.33 8.27 -2.70
N GLY A 290 1.99 9.38 -3.04
CA GLY A 290 1.52 10.74 -2.77
C GLY A 290 0.05 10.97 -3.13
N LYS A 291 -0.84 10.78 -2.16
CA LYS A 291 -2.20 11.32 -2.18
C LYS A 291 -2.05 12.80 -1.86
N ILE A 292 -2.36 13.66 -2.84
CA ILE A 292 -2.36 15.11 -2.62
C ILE A 292 -3.48 15.40 -1.60
N GLY A 293 -3.11 15.88 -0.40
CA GLY A 293 -4.03 16.43 0.59
C GLY A 293 -4.47 15.52 1.75
N SER A 294 -3.58 14.67 2.28
CA SER A 294 -3.77 14.13 3.65
C SER A 294 -3.23 15.10 4.70
#